data_AF-A0A7X1IGZ0-F1
#
_entry.id   AF-A0A7X1IGZ0-F1
#
_cell.length_a   1.000
_cell.length_b   1.000
_cell.length_c   1.000
_cell.angle_alpha   90.00
_cell.angle_beta   90.00
_cell.angle_gamma   90.00
#
_symmetry.space_group_name_H-M   'P 1'
#
loop_
_entity.id
_entity.type
_entity.pdbx_description
1 polymer ?
#
loop_
_entity_poly.entity_id
_entity_poly.type
_entity_poly.pdbx_seq_one_letter_code
_entity_poly.pdbx_strand_id
1 'polypeptide(L)'
;MTGERPRVAVVGAGVTGLTVAFELLSALPGAEVTVLEAAPVAGGKIARHRADGYTVELGPNGFLDNGADTRTLADALGLGPRLRPAADAARERFLLRGGRLLPLPLGSASFAASPLLSPAAKARVLAEPLVRRAAGEETVHAFLTRRFGPRAAALLAAPLVHGVTSGDPWTTSLDAAFPRIRALERDRGSLLLAALRGRLLRAAGRAGPPPRLTGFADGGMRVLVDALTRRLGERLRTGRAVTALRRAPGPGGGWLVETAGHEPVRAGHVVVTVPAPAAARLLTPHLPRAAATLAGVRYAPVRVVSVGYQRRDLAVLPRGFGYLTVPPEPTRILGVVHASVVFPDCAPPDGVLLRAFAGGAEDPGFAELDPDEAVAAVHRDVTTLFGPAAEPEFRHDHVWPEAIPQYAPGHGARVRALLDAVAGVPGLHLAGSAYHGVAVNECVRDARRAASEVLTALRGAPSAAPAGEPSRPPGRPDGAVGRSAPPGSRDGSACPPAGPRGQGAFRATATAPATDPERPPAAERPAAPTPPDAPPASRHALRDEPVPARDDRPSGPSYPHDDRPAGPPSLAGDPRDDGPHPHHDPHHPLPRHEEKQRDRHDPGPLGTGRPGPRGR
;
A
#
# COMPACT_ATOMS: atom_id res chain seq x y z
N MET A 1 -26.29 5.85 -30.26
CA MET A 1 -25.35 5.04 -29.45
C MET A 1 -25.95 3.65 -29.32
N THR A 2 -25.19 2.59 -29.53
CA THR A 2 -25.68 1.20 -29.41
C THR A 2 -25.95 0.86 -27.95
N GLY A 3 -27.06 0.16 -27.67
CA GLY A 3 -27.60 -0.04 -26.33
C GLY A 3 -26.90 -1.10 -25.46
N GLU A 4 -25.64 -1.43 -25.71
CA GLU A 4 -24.90 -2.35 -24.83
C GLU A 4 -24.51 -1.66 -23.52
N ARG A 5 -24.62 -2.41 -22.41
CA ARG A 5 -24.12 -1.94 -21.11
C ARG A 5 -22.59 -1.99 -21.08
N PRO A 6 -21.89 -0.97 -20.56
CA PRO A 6 -20.45 -1.01 -20.35
C PRO A 6 -20.02 -2.21 -19.49
N ARG A 7 -19.24 -3.13 -20.07
CA ARG A 7 -18.71 -4.33 -19.41
C ARG A 7 -17.28 -4.12 -18.94
N VAL A 8 -17.03 -4.29 -17.63
CA VAL A 8 -15.72 -4.12 -17.00
C VAL A 8 -15.37 -5.34 -16.16
N ALA A 9 -14.22 -5.95 -16.40
CA ALA A 9 -13.64 -6.96 -15.53
C ALA A 9 -12.56 -6.35 -14.63
N VAL A 10 -12.55 -6.71 -13.35
CA VAL A 10 -11.50 -6.36 -12.40
C VAL A 10 -10.82 -7.64 -11.92
N VAL A 11 -9.51 -7.72 -12.10
CA VAL A 11 -8.71 -8.91 -11.74
C VAL A 11 -8.06 -8.67 -10.37
N GLY A 12 -8.40 -9.52 -9.40
CA GLY A 12 -8.06 -9.38 -8.00
C GLY A 12 -9.14 -8.64 -7.19
N ALA A 13 -9.47 -9.18 -6.02
CA ALA A 13 -10.37 -8.59 -5.02
C ALA A 13 -9.62 -8.22 -3.72
N GLY A 14 -8.37 -7.76 -3.86
CA GLY A 14 -7.74 -6.93 -2.84
C GLY A 14 -8.45 -5.59 -2.69
N VAL A 15 -8.08 -4.80 -1.67
CA VAL A 15 -8.73 -3.50 -1.39
C VAL A 15 -8.77 -2.56 -2.61
N THR A 16 -7.75 -2.60 -3.47
CA THR A 16 -7.72 -1.86 -4.73
C THR A 16 -8.84 -2.30 -5.68
N GLY A 17 -8.88 -3.57 -6.10
CA GLY A 17 -9.88 -4.07 -7.04
C GLY A 17 -11.32 -3.96 -6.52
N LEU A 18 -11.54 -4.22 -5.24
CA LEU A 18 -12.83 -3.98 -4.58
C LEU A 18 -13.24 -2.50 -4.62
N THR A 19 -12.29 -1.57 -4.42
CA THR A 19 -12.53 -0.12 -4.52
C THR A 19 -12.79 0.30 -5.97
N VAL A 20 -12.02 -0.19 -6.95
CA VAL A 20 -12.26 0.08 -8.38
C VAL A 20 -13.71 -0.27 -8.74
N ALA A 21 -14.16 -1.49 -8.39
CA ALA A 21 -15.51 -1.94 -8.70
C ALA A 21 -16.60 -1.13 -7.98
N PHE A 22 -16.36 -0.73 -6.72
CA PHE A 22 -17.27 0.14 -5.95
C PHE A 22 -17.41 1.54 -6.57
N GLU A 23 -16.30 2.19 -6.91
CA GLU A 23 -16.28 3.54 -7.49
C GLU A 23 -16.94 3.53 -8.89
N LEU A 24 -16.67 2.50 -9.71
CA LEU A 24 -17.32 2.32 -11.01
C LEU A 24 -18.85 2.15 -10.89
N LEU A 25 -19.33 1.28 -9.99
CA LEU A 25 -20.77 1.06 -9.77
C LEU A 25 -21.47 2.24 -9.09
N SER A 26 -20.72 3.11 -8.42
CA SER A 26 -21.26 4.34 -7.80
C SER A 26 -21.37 5.47 -8.83
N ALA A 27 -20.41 5.60 -9.74
CA ALA A 27 -20.42 6.60 -10.81
C ALA A 27 -21.26 6.19 -12.04
N LEU A 28 -21.46 4.90 -12.26
CA LEU A 28 -22.20 4.36 -13.40
C LEU A 28 -22.99 3.08 -13.02
N PRO A 29 -24.13 3.20 -12.31
CA PRO A 29 -24.89 2.05 -11.79
C PRO A 29 -25.40 1.06 -12.85
N GLY A 30 -25.49 1.48 -14.12
CA GLY A 30 -25.87 0.63 -15.26
C GLY A 30 -24.73 -0.24 -15.82
N ALA A 31 -23.49 -0.08 -15.35
CA ALA A 31 -22.35 -0.86 -15.81
C ALA A 31 -22.39 -2.31 -15.29
N GLU A 32 -21.99 -3.25 -16.16
CA GLU A 32 -21.77 -4.64 -15.81
C GLU A 32 -20.32 -4.80 -15.35
N VAL A 33 -20.11 -4.71 -14.03
CA VAL A 33 -18.79 -4.89 -13.40
C VAL A 33 -18.70 -6.29 -12.80
N THR A 34 -17.68 -7.06 -13.19
CA THR A 34 -17.34 -8.36 -12.59
C THR A 34 -15.96 -8.29 -11.94
N VAL A 35 -15.82 -8.78 -10.72
CA VAL A 35 -14.55 -8.89 -9.99
C VAL A 35 -14.18 -10.38 -9.86
N LEU A 36 -12.98 -10.74 -10.33
CA LEU A 36 -12.48 -12.11 -10.35
C LEU A 36 -11.34 -12.26 -9.35
N GLU A 37 -11.48 -13.17 -8.39
CA GLU A 37 -10.49 -13.42 -7.32
C GLU A 37 -10.09 -14.90 -7.34
N ALA A 38 -8.78 -15.16 -7.28
CA ALA A 38 -8.23 -16.52 -7.26
C ALA A 38 -8.43 -17.21 -5.91
N ALA A 39 -8.32 -16.46 -4.80
CA ALA A 39 -8.58 -16.98 -3.47
C ALA A 39 -10.08 -17.34 -3.27
N PRO A 40 -10.42 -18.25 -2.34
CA PRO A 40 -11.81 -18.51 -1.97
C PRO A 40 -12.48 -17.32 -1.26
N VAL A 41 -11.69 -16.37 -0.73
CA VAL A 41 -12.15 -15.22 0.06
C VAL A 41 -11.45 -13.94 -0.40
N ALA A 42 -12.22 -12.89 -0.66
CA ALA A 42 -11.71 -11.56 -1.04
C ALA A 42 -11.05 -10.81 0.14
N GLY A 43 -10.31 -9.74 -0.17
CA GLY A 43 -9.61 -8.85 0.77
C GLY A 43 -8.10 -8.75 0.50
N GLY A 44 -7.50 -9.76 -0.12
CA GLY A 44 -6.06 -9.83 -0.36
C GLY A 44 -5.29 -9.75 0.97
N LYS A 45 -4.37 -8.78 1.09
CA LYS A 45 -3.61 -8.54 2.33
C LYS A 45 -4.46 -8.02 3.51
N ILE A 46 -5.73 -7.64 3.29
CA ILE A 46 -6.66 -7.32 4.38
C ILE A 46 -7.41 -8.59 4.79
N ALA A 47 -6.73 -9.39 5.62
CA ALA A 47 -7.23 -10.63 6.19
C ALA A 47 -7.08 -10.61 7.73
N ARG A 48 -7.98 -11.29 8.42
CA ARG A 48 -7.97 -11.46 9.89
C ARG A 48 -8.07 -12.94 10.27
N HIS A 49 -7.52 -13.30 11.41
CA HIS A 49 -7.81 -14.56 12.10
C HIS A 49 -8.54 -14.28 13.43
N ARG A 50 -9.32 -15.24 13.91
CA ARG A 50 -10.08 -15.17 15.18
C ARG A 50 -10.16 -16.56 15.80
N ALA A 51 -9.65 -16.67 17.02
CA ALA A 51 -9.79 -17.81 17.93
C ALA A 51 -9.61 -17.31 19.37
N ASP A 52 -10.11 -18.05 20.36
CA ASP A 52 -9.77 -17.88 21.79
C ASP A 52 -9.98 -16.47 22.37
N GLY A 53 -10.93 -15.71 21.80
CA GLY A 53 -11.20 -14.32 22.16
C GLY A 53 -10.32 -13.26 21.47
N TYR A 54 -9.27 -13.67 20.76
CA TYR A 54 -8.37 -12.78 20.03
C TYR A 54 -8.90 -12.47 18.61
N THR A 55 -8.59 -11.27 18.10
CA THR A 55 -8.77 -10.89 16.70
C THR A 55 -7.43 -10.41 16.14
N VAL A 56 -6.76 -11.26 15.36
CA VAL A 56 -5.47 -10.95 14.75
C VAL A 56 -5.66 -10.35 13.36
N GLU A 57 -5.13 -9.15 13.11
CA GLU A 57 -4.90 -8.66 11.75
C GLU A 57 -3.70 -9.38 11.13
N LEU A 58 -3.86 -9.97 9.95
CA LEU A 58 -2.77 -10.66 9.24
C LEU A 58 -1.95 -9.71 8.37
N GLY A 59 -2.44 -8.49 8.13
CA GLY A 59 -1.79 -7.46 7.33
C GLY A 59 -1.85 -6.08 7.99
N PRO A 60 -2.44 -5.06 7.34
CA PRO A 60 -2.44 -3.70 7.87
C PRO A 60 -3.23 -3.60 9.17
N ASN A 61 -2.61 -3.04 10.22
CA ASN A 61 -3.25 -2.82 11.53
C ASN A 61 -4.38 -1.78 11.50
N GLY A 62 -4.59 -1.11 10.38
CA GLY A 62 -5.35 0.13 10.28
C GLY A 62 -4.87 0.95 9.08
N PHE A 63 -5.45 2.13 8.91
CA PHE A 63 -4.96 3.16 8.00
C PHE A 63 -4.66 4.45 8.77
N LEU A 64 -3.68 5.24 8.32
CA LEU A 64 -3.35 6.51 8.96
C LEU A 64 -4.32 7.58 8.43
N ASP A 65 -5.19 8.11 9.30
CA ASP A 65 -6.30 9.01 8.95
C ASP A 65 -5.78 10.42 8.62
N ASN A 66 -5.16 10.56 7.44
CA ASN A 66 -4.29 11.68 7.04
C ASN A 66 -4.64 12.31 5.68
N GLY A 67 -5.84 12.03 5.17
CA GLY A 67 -6.33 12.46 3.88
C GLY A 67 -7.72 11.88 3.63
N ALA A 68 -8.42 12.37 2.59
CA ALA A 68 -9.80 11.97 2.33
C ALA A 68 -9.94 10.50 1.92
N ASP A 69 -8.94 9.88 1.28
CA ASP A 69 -9.09 8.65 0.49
C ASP A 69 -9.90 7.53 1.16
N THR A 70 -9.32 6.86 2.15
CA THR A 70 -9.96 5.72 2.86
C THR A 70 -11.08 6.17 3.79
N ARG A 71 -11.04 7.40 4.31
CA ARG A 71 -12.11 7.98 5.14
C ARG A 71 -13.39 8.18 4.34
N THR A 72 -13.34 8.90 3.23
CA THR A 72 -14.47 9.10 2.31
C THR A 72 -14.98 7.78 1.74
N LEU A 73 -14.12 6.77 1.52
CA LEU A 73 -14.57 5.42 1.17
C LEU A 73 -15.37 4.76 2.31
N ALA A 74 -14.89 4.84 3.55
CA ALA A 74 -15.61 4.35 4.72
C ALA A 74 -16.95 5.08 4.93
N ASP A 75 -16.96 6.40 4.80
CA ASP A 75 -18.15 7.23 4.96
C ASP A 75 -19.19 6.92 3.85
N ALA A 76 -18.76 6.74 2.60
CA ALA A 76 -19.62 6.32 1.47
C ALA A 76 -20.16 4.88 1.61
N LEU A 77 -19.52 4.04 2.44
CA LEU A 77 -19.99 2.71 2.81
C LEU A 77 -20.81 2.69 4.12
N GLY A 78 -21.12 3.87 4.70
CA GLY A 78 -21.83 3.98 5.97
C GLY A 78 -21.02 3.54 7.21
N LEU A 79 -19.71 3.35 7.07
CA LEU A 79 -18.82 2.84 8.12
C LEU A 79 -18.27 3.93 9.05
N GLY A 80 -18.54 5.21 8.78
CA GLY A 80 -18.10 6.35 9.60
C GLY A 80 -18.29 6.14 11.12
N PRO A 81 -19.49 5.73 11.60
CA PRO A 81 -19.75 5.44 13.02
C PRO A 81 -18.96 4.25 13.60
N ARG A 82 -18.41 3.36 12.75
CA ARG A 82 -17.56 2.23 13.15
C ARG A 82 -16.07 2.56 13.14
N LEU A 83 -15.64 3.72 12.62
CA LEU A 83 -14.24 4.13 12.68
C LEU A 83 -13.77 4.21 14.14
N ARG A 84 -12.64 3.57 14.44
CA ARG A 84 -11.99 3.61 15.76
C ARG A 84 -10.53 4.04 15.59
N PRO A 85 -10.15 5.25 16.04
CA PRO A 85 -8.74 5.59 16.12
C PRO A 85 -8.11 4.82 17.28
N ALA A 86 -6.84 4.45 17.15
CA ALA A 86 -6.08 3.71 18.17
C ALA A 86 -6.22 4.31 19.57
N ALA A 87 -6.16 3.50 20.63
CA ALA A 87 -6.27 4.01 22.00
C ALA A 87 -5.16 5.03 22.33
N ASP A 88 -5.41 5.92 23.29
CA ASP A 88 -4.42 6.94 23.67
C ASP A 88 -3.20 6.36 24.43
N ALA A 89 -3.33 5.14 24.98
CA ALA A 89 -2.21 4.35 25.46
C ALA A 89 -1.20 4.00 24.34
N ALA A 90 -1.61 3.96 23.07
CA ALA A 90 -0.76 3.68 21.91
C ALA A 90 -0.13 4.92 21.25
N ARG A 91 -0.04 6.05 21.96
CA ARG A 91 0.61 7.27 21.44
C ARG A 91 2.12 7.12 21.32
N GLU A 92 2.78 6.52 22.30
CA GLU A 92 4.22 6.32 22.31
C GLU A 92 4.67 5.25 21.31
N ARG A 93 5.94 5.31 20.90
CA ARG A 93 6.62 4.35 20.02
C ARG A 93 8.01 4.15 20.57
N PHE A 94 8.48 2.90 20.58
CA PHE A 94 9.81 2.57 21.10
C PHE A 94 10.76 2.16 19.97
N LEU A 95 12.04 2.35 20.22
CA LEU A 95 13.12 1.71 19.47
C LEU A 95 13.73 0.65 20.39
N LEU A 96 13.85 -0.59 19.91
CA LEU A 96 14.67 -1.60 20.56
C LEU A 96 16.13 -1.31 20.22
N ARG A 97 16.95 -1.04 21.24
CA ARG A 97 18.39 -0.81 21.10
C ARG A 97 19.16 -1.16 22.38
N GLY A 98 20.23 -1.94 22.24
CA GLY A 98 21.03 -2.45 23.35
C GLY A 98 20.23 -3.35 24.28
N GLY A 99 19.29 -4.16 23.75
CA GLY A 99 18.39 -4.99 24.54
C GLY A 99 17.35 -4.21 25.37
N ARG A 100 17.14 -2.93 25.07
CA ARG A 100 16.22 -2.05 25.83
C ARG A 100 15.27 -1.29 24.91
N LEU A 101 14.01 -1.15 25.34
CA LEU A 101 13.03 -0.31 24.67
C LEU A 101 13.21 1.16 25.09
N LEU A 102 13.55 2.02 24.13
CA LEU A 102 13.80 3.44 24.32
C LEU A 102 12.71 4.27 23.62
N PRO A 103 12.00 5.19 24.31
CA PRO A 103 10.93 5.97 23.69
C PRO A 103 11.47 6.90 22.60
N LEU A 104 10.82 6.89 21.44
CA LEU A 104 11.14 7.74 20.31
C LEU A 104 10.80 9.21 20.64
N PRO A 105 11.78 10.13 20.67
CA PRO A 105 11.58 11.46 21.23
C PRO A 105 10.89 12.42 20.24
N LEU A 106 9.57 12.28 20.09
CA LEU A 106 8.75 13.08 19.17
C LEU A 106 8.54 14.55 19.59
N GLY A 107 8.85 14.91 20.84
CA GLY A 107 8.83 16.28 21.36
C GLY A 107 10.22 16.88 21.55
N SER A 108 10.33 18.22 21.51
CA SER A 108 11.61 18.93 21.69
C SER A 108 12.26 18.68 23.05
N ALA A 109 11.48 18.70 24.14
CA ALA A 109 11.98 18.39 25.49
C ALA A 109 12.46 16.93 25.60
N SER A 110 11.68 15.97 25.09
CA SER A 110 12.09 14.56 25.02
C SER A 110 13.33 14.35 24.14
N PHE A 111 13.54 15.15 23.08
CA PHE A 111 14.72 15.08 22.23
C PHE A 111 15.98 15.60 22.94
N ALA A 112 15.85 16.70 23.69
CA ALA A 112 16.92 17.20 24.54
C ALA A 112 17.32 16.15 25.62
N ALA A 113 16.34 15.53 26.28
CA ALA A 113 16.57 14.55 27.33
C ALA A 113 17.00 13.14 26.85
N SER A 114 16.59 12.70 25.65
CA SER A 114 16.76 11.31 25.20
C SER A 114 18.23 10.87 25.11
N PRO A 115 18.60 9.67 25.59
CA PRO A 115 19.96 9.13 25.50
C PRO A 115 20.33 8.58 24.11
N LEU A 116 19.37 8.52 23.16
CA LEU A 116 19.59 7.90 21.84
C LEU A 116 20.75 8.52 21.06
N LEU A 117 20.94 9.84 21.17
CA LEU A 117 21.94 10.64 20.46
C LEU A 117 22.86 11.38 21.45
N SER A 118 24.17 11.40 21.17
CA SER A 118 25.12 12.25 21.88
C SER A 118 24.85 13.75 21.62
N PRO A 119 25.33 14.68 22.48
CA PRO A 119 25.12 16.11 22.29
C PRO A 119 25.56 16.63 20.90
N ALA A 120 26.71 16.17 20.40
CA ALA A 120 27.20 16.52 19.07
C ALA A 120 26.28 15.99 17.95
N ALA A 121 25.70 14.80 18.11
CA ALA A 121 24.75 14.26 17.14
C ALA A 121 23.38 14.97 17.21
N LYS A 122 22.93 15.38 18.40
CA LYS A 122 21.76 16.27 18.57
C LYS A 122 21.98 17.62 17.89
N ALA A 123 23.15 18.23 18.05
CA ALA A 123 23.52 19.46 17.34
C ALA A 123 23.52 19.27 15.82
N ARG A 124 24.05 18.14 15.31
CA ARG A 124 24.01 17.81 13.87
C ARG A 124 22.58 17.59 13.32
N VAL A 125 21.66 17.08 14.12
CA VAL A 125 20.23 17.01 13.79
C VAL A 125 19.61 18.41 13.77
N LEU A 126 19.88 19.24 14.77
CA LEU A 126 19.36 20.61 14.84
C LEU A 126 19.89 21.53 13.72
N ALA A 127 21.08 21.24 13.18
CA ALA A 127 21.65 21.90 12.01
C ALA A 127 21.00 21.48 10.66
N GLU A 128 20.00 20.59 10.66
CA GLU A 128 19.26 20.16 9.46
C GLU A 128 18.77 21.31 8.55
N PRO A 129 18.30 22.47 9.05
CA PRO A 129 17.85 23.56 8.18
C PRO A 129 18.93 24.16 7.27
N LEU A 130 20.22 23.94 7.59
CA LEU A 130 21.35 24.38 6.78
C LEU A 130 21.71 23.37 5.66
N VAL A 131 21.13 22.16 5.68
CA VAL A 131 21.43 21.10 4.71
C VAL A 131 20.68 21.32 3.40
N ARG A 132 21.44 21.54 2.33
CA ARG A 132 20.93 21.69 0.95
C ARG A 132 20.09 20.48 0.52
N ARG A 133 19.08 20.71 -0.31
CA ARG A 133 18.25 19.66 -0.96
C ARG A 133 19.13 18.72 -1.80
N ALA A 134 18.74 17.45 -1.94
CA ALA A 134 19.37 16.58 -2.94
C ALA A 134 18.98 16.99 -4.37
N ALA A 135 19.90 16.80 -5.32
CA ALA A 135 19.68 17.10 -6.74
C ALA A 135 18.98 15.96 -7.51
N GLY A 136 19.17 14.71 -7.07
CA GLY A 136 18.55 13.50 -7.63
C GLY A 136 17.78 12.71 -6.59
N GLU A 137 17.22 11.57 -7.00
CA GLU A 137 16.63 10.55 -6.13
C GLU A 137 17.68 9.95 -5.17
N GLU A 138 17.27 9.61 -3.95
CA GLU A 138 18.14 9.01 -2.94
C GLU A 138 17.49 7.77 -2.29
N THR A 139 18.33 6.89 -1.77
CA THR A 139 17.88 5.82 -0.89
C THR A 139 17.61 6.36 0.52
N VAL A 140 16.76 5.70 1.30
CA VAL A 140 16.34 6.21 2.62
C VAL A 140 17.54 6.41 3.56
N HIS A 141 18.51 5.49 3.54
CA HIS A 141 19.74 5.63 4.32
C HIS A 141 20.61 6.81 3.84
N ALA A 142 20.79 6.99 2.53
CA ALA A 142 21.56 8.09 1.97
C ALA A 142 20.94 9.46 2.31
N PHE A 143 19.62 9.59 2.12
CA PHE A 143 18.86 10.78 2.51
C PHE A 143 19.05 11.11 3.99
N LEU A 144 18.78 10.16 4.90
CA LEU A 144 18.88 10.40 6.34
C LEU A 144 20.32 10.72 6.77
N THR A 145 21.33 10.11 6.13
CA THR A 145 22.75 10.39 6.39
C THR A 145 23.13 11.82 5.99
N ARG A 146 22.75 12.25 4.78
CA ARG A 146 22.97 13.64 4.32
C ARG A 146 22.17 14.64 5.16
N ARG A 147 20.90 14.36 5.42
CA ARG A 147 19.92 15.25 6.07
C ARG A 147 20.22 15.42 7.57
N PHE A 148 20.35 14.33 8.32
CA PHE A 148 20.48 14.34 9.78
C PHE A 148 21.84 13.88 10.33
N GLY A 149 22.72 13.35 9.49
CA GLY A 149 24.04 12.81 9.88
C GLY A 149 23.99 11.30 10.19
N PRO A 150 25.13 10.58 10.06
CA PRO A 150 25.17 9.12 10.11
C PRO A 150 24.70 8.54 11.46
N ARG A 151 24.96 9.23 12.58
CA ARG A 151 24.52 8.80 13.92
C ARG A 151 22.98 8.83 14.09
N ALA A 152 22.28 9.68 13.33
CA ALA A 152 20.82 9.71 13.30
C ALA A 152 20.27 8.75 12.22
N ALA A 153 20.95 8.61 11.08
CA ALA A 153 20.58 7.63 10.05
C ALA A 153 20.60 6.19 10.59
N ALA A 154 21.67 5.79 11.29
CA ALA A 154 21.78 4.47 11.92
C ALA A 154 20.68 4.16 12.96
N LEU A 155 19.99 5.17 13.49
CA LEU A 155 18.88 5.03 14.45
C LEU A 155 17.50 5.04 13.82
N LEU A 156 17.37 5.59 12.61
CA LEU A 156 16.07 5.93 12.02
C LEU A 156 15.82 5.25 10.68
N ALA A 157 16.86 4.88 9.94
CA ALA A 157 16.74 4.36 8.58
C ALA A 157 16.06 2.99 8.56
N ALA A 158 16.60 2.01 9.31
CA ALA A 158 15.99 0.68 9.43
C ALA A 158 14.56 0.76 10.01
N PRO A 159 14.29 1.32 11.21
CA PRO A 159 12.92 1.47 11.72
C PRO A 159 11.92 2.12 10.75
N LEU A 160 12.31 3.17 10.02
CA LEU A 160 11.43 3.87 9.09
C LEU A 160 11.00 2.98 7.92
N VAL A 161 11.90 2.14 7.42
CA VAL A 161 11.64 1.25 6.28
C VAL A 161 11.02 -0.06 6.74
N HIS A 162 11.51 -0.66 7.82
CA HIS A 162 10.94 -1.83 8.49
C HIS A 162 9.45 -1.67 8.79
N GLY A 163 9.08 -0.54 9.41
CA GLY A 163 7.71 -0.24 9.82
C GLY A 163 6.75 0.23 8.72
N VAL A 164 7.18 0.27 7.45
CA VAL A 164 6.35 0.74 6.32
C VAL A 164 6.42 -0.17 5.10
N THR A 165 7.61 -0.66 4.72
CA THR A 165 7.80 -1.55 3.56
C THR A 165 8.42 -2.91 3.90
N SER A 166 8.86 -3.11 5.14
CA SER A 166 9.68 -4.28 5.55
C SER A 166 10.91 -4.48 4.65
N GLY A 167 11.45 -3.38 4.13
CA GLY A 167 12.56 -3.34 3.19
C GLY A 167 13.89 -2.94 3.82
N ASP A 168 14.96 -3.05 3.02
CA ASP A 168 16.29 -2.55 3.35
C ASP A 168 16.38 -1.02 3.10
N PRO A 169 16.85 -0.20 4.07
CA PRO A 169 17.01 1.23 3.89
C PRO A 169 18.14 1.66 2.94
N TRP A 170 19.10 0.79 2.63
CA TRP A 170 20.16 1.06 1.66
C TRP A 170 19.70 0.95 0.22
N THR A 171 18.76 0.07 -0.10
CA THR A 171 18.19 -0.10 -1.45
C THR A 171 16.81 0.52 -1.64
N THR A 172 16.05 0.83 -0.58
CA THR A 172 14.73 1.50 -0.71
C THR A 172 14.87 2.97 -1.12
N SER A 173 14.16 3.40 -2.17
CA SER A 173 14.04 4.80 -2.61
C SER A 173 13.17 5.63 -1.67
N LEU A 174 13.68 6.80 -1.26
CA LEU A 174 12.89 7.79 -0.52
C LEU A 174 11.79 8.41 -1.38
N ASP A 175 12.12 8.79 -2.63
CA ASP A 175 11.18 9.45 -3.55
C ASP A 175 9.95 8.58 -3.83
N ALA A 176 10.14 7.25 -3.93
CA ALA A 176 9.06 6.31 -4.20
C ALA A 176 8.34 5.79 -2.95
N ALA A 177 9.06 5.39 -1.89
CA ALA A 177 8.43 4.80 -0.70
C ALA A 177 7.94 5.86 0.31
N PHE A 178 8.58 7.04 0.33
CA PHE A 178 8.28 8.13 1.27
C PHE A 178 8.05 9.48 0.55
N PRO A 179 7.20 9.55 -0.50
CA PRO A 179 7.04 10.73 -1.35
C PRO A 179 6.63 11.99 -0.57
N ARG A 180 5.92 11.84 0.56
CA ARG A 180 5.57 12.96 1.45
C ARG A 180 6.78 13.54 2.20
N ILE A 181 7.77 12.73 2.58
CA ILE A 181 9.02 13.22 3.20
C ILE A 181 9.84 13.97 2.15
N ARG A 182 9.94 13.39 0.95
CA ARG A 182 10.61 13.99 -0.20
C ARG A 182 9.98 15.34 -0.62
N ALA A 183 8.65 15.41 -0.71
CA ALA A 183 7.94 16.66 -1.00
C ALA A 183 8.21 17.74 0.05
N LEU A 184 8.32 17.39 1.35
CA LEU A 184 8.68 18.35 2.39
C LEU A 184 10.11 18.89 2.21
N GLU A 185 11.10 18.06 1.86
CA GLU A 185 12.44 18.57 1.48
C GLU A 185 12.36 19.50 0.26
N ARG A 186 11.74 19.03 -0.83
CA ARG A 186 11.71 19.74 -2.12
C ARG A 186 10.99 21.08 -2.00
N ASP A 187 9.84 21.11 -1.34
CA ASP A 187 8.96 22.28 -1.31
C ASP A 187 9.27 23.22 -0.14
N ARG A 188 9.82 22.72 0.98
CA ARG A 188 10.09 23.52 2.21
C ARG A 188 11.57 23.64 2.56
N GLY A 189 12.46 22.93 1.89
CA GLY A 189 13.92 22.95 2.14
C GLY A 189 14.37 22.19 3.38
N SER A 190 13.64 22.35 4.49
CA SER A 190 13.93 21.76 5.80
C SER A 190 12.75 20.98 6.35
N LEU A 191 13.03 19.79 6.89
CA LEU A 191 12.04 18.97 7.59
C LEU A 191 11.71 19.53 8.99
N LEU A 192 12.71 20.03 9.73
CA LEU A 192 12.48 20.60 11.06
C LEU A 192 11.68 21.91 11.00
N LEU A 193 11.97 22.79 10.03
CA LEU A 193 11.18 24.03 9.84
C LEU A 193 9.75 23.72 9.37
N ALA A 194 9.56 22.69 8.53
CA ALA A 194 8.23 22.25 8.14
C ALA A 194 7.42 21.69 9.33
N ALA A 195 8.06 20.89 10.21
CA ALA A 195 7.44 20.39 11.44
C ALA A 195 7.11 21.53 12.42
N LEU A 196 8.02 22.49 12.63
CA LEU A 196 7.80 23.66 13.48
C LEU A 196 6.63 24.51 12.97
N ARG A 197 6.60 24.85 11.66
CA ARG A 197 5.46 25.55 11.05
C ARG A 197 4.15 24.76 11.19
N GLY A 198 4.20 23.43 11.07
CA GLY A 198 3.06 22.54 11.31
C GLY A 198 2.58 22.50 12.77
N ARG A 199 3.46 22.74 13.75
CA ARG A 199 3.08 22.91 15.16
C ARG A 199 2.46 24.29 15.41
N LEU A 200 3.06 25.35 14.88
CA LEU A 200 2.57 26.73 15.01
C LEU A 200 1.17 26.91 14.39
N LEU A 201 0.92 26.33 13.20
CA LEU A 201 -0.40 26.38 12.56
C LEU A 201 -1.48 25.67 13.39
N ARG A 202 -1.15 24.55 14.06
CA ARG A 202 -2.09 23.86 14.98
C ARG A 202 -2.36 24.67 16.24
N ALA A 203 -1.32 25.25 16.85
CA ALA A 203 -1.47 26.11 18.02
C ALA A 203 -2.34 27.35 17.73
N ALA A 204 -2.30 27.86 16.49
CA ALA A 204 -3.15 28.95 16.02
C ALA A 204 -4.55 28.50 15.51
N GLY A 205 -4.94 27.23 15.69
CA GLY A 205 -6.23 26.69 15.21
C GLY A 205 -6.35 26.53 13.68
N ARG A 206 -5.30 26.84 12.92
CA ARG A 206 -5.26 26.85 11.44
C ARG A 206 -4.86 25.50 10.82
N ALA A 207 -4.80 24.44 11.61
CA ALA A 207 -4.58 23.08 11.16
C ALA A 207 -5.17 22.08 12.15
N GLY A 208 -5.75 20.99 11.65
CA GLY A 208 -6.34 19.93 12.46
C GLY A 208 -5.32 19.12 13.29
N PRO A 209 -5.81 18.22 14.16
CA PRO A 209 -4.95 17.34 14.97
C PRO A 209 -3.98 16.51 14.11
N PRO A 210 -2.88 16.00 14.67
CA PRO A 210 -2.05 15.02 13.98
C PRO A 210 -2.88 13.77 13.64
N PRO A 211 -2.69 13.17 12.45
CA PRO A 211 -3.44 11.99 12.04
C PRO A 211 -3.13 10.81 12.96
N ARG A 212 -4.15 10.00 13.26
CA ARG A 212 -4.04 8.80 14.11
C ARG A 212 -4.18 7.55 13.25
N LEU A 213 -3.59 6.42 13.67
CA LEU A 213 -3.95 5.13 13.08
C LEU A 213 -5.42 4.86 13.43
N THR A 214 -6.21 4.47 12.44
CA THR A 214 -7.64 4.21 12.55
C THR A 214 -7.95 2.85 11.94
N GLY A 215 -8.69 2.03 12.68
CA GLY A 215 -9.31 0.79 12.22
C GLY A 215 -10.83 0.91 12.31
N PHE A 216 -11.52 -0.23 12.43
CA PHE A 216 -12.96 -0.29 12.62
C PHE A 216 -13.31 -1.19 13.80
N ALA A 217 -14.30 -0.77 14.59
CA ALA A 217 -14.83 -1.52 15.72
C ALA A 217 -15.30 -2.93 15.32
N ASP A 218 -15.24 -3.87 16.26
CA ASP A 218 -15.93 -5.18 16.20
C ASP A 218 -15.48 -6.09 15.04
N GLY A 219 -14.39 -5.75 14.34
CA GLY A 219 -13.95 -6.48 13.15
C GLY A 219 -12.66 -6.03 12.47
N GLY A 220 -12.03 -4.93 12.88
CA GLY A 220 -10.78 -4.46 12.31
C GLY A 220 -10.89 -3.96 10.86
N MET A 221 -9.77 -3.88 10.14
CA MET A 221 -9.70 -3.49 8.74
C MET A 221 -10.54 -4.38 7.83
N ARG A 222 -10.80 -5.62 8.24
CA ARG A 222 -11.69 -6.54 7.53
C ARG A 222 -13.13 -6.01 7.37
N VAL A 223 -13.61 -5.11 8.24
CA VAL A 223 -14.93 -4.46 8.11
C VAL A 223 -15.07 -3.71 6.77
N LEU A 224 -14.00 -3.10 6.27
CA LEU A 224 -13.99 -2.39 4.99
C LEU A 224 -14.17 -3.37 3.81
N VAL A 225 -13.48 -4.51 3.86
CA VAL A 225 -13.62 -5.60 2.87
C VAL A 225 -15.02 -6.19 2.91
N ASP A 226 -15.53 -6.53 4.11
CA ASP A 226 -16.84 -7.12 4.31
C ASP A 226 -17.99 -6.16 3.85
N ALA A 227 -17.77 -4.84 3.87
CA ALA A 227 -18.70 -3.85 3.31
C ALA A 227 -18.62 -3.76 1.77
N LEU A 228 -17.41 -3.67 1.20
CA LEU A 228 -17.21 -3.66 -0.25
C LEU A 228 -17.77 -4.94 -0.90
N THR A 229 -17.45 -6.10 -0.35
CA THR A 229 -17.96 -7.41 -0.82
C THR A 229 -19.49 -7.45 -0.84
N ARG A 230 -20.17 -7.04 0.25
CA ARG A 230 -21.64 -6.98 0.29
C ARG A 230 -22.23 -6.01 -0.73
N ARG A 231 -21.54 -4.90 -1.05
CA ARG A 231 -22.00 -3.90 -2.01
C ARG A 231 -21.87 -4.34 -3.48
N LEU A 232 -20.99 -5.31 -3.76
CA LEU A 232 -20.82 -5.96 -5.06
C LEU A 232 -21.82 -7.11 -5.29
N GLY A 233 -22.00 -7.96 -4.28
CA GLY A 233 -22.78 -9.20 -4.38
C GLY A 233 -22.17 -10.18 -5.39
N GLU A 234 -23.02 -10.84 -6.18
CA GLU A 234 -22.68 -11.83 -7.23
C GLU A 234 -21.71 -11.33 -8.32
N ARG A 235 -21.45 -10.02 -8.37
CA ARG A 235 -20.39 -9.41 -9.19
C ARG A 235 -19.00 -9.87 -8.77
N LEU A 236 -18.81 -10.19 -7.49
CA LEU A 236 -17.57 -10.78 -6.98
C LEU A 236 -17.63 -12.31 -7.12
N ARG A 237 -16.66 -12.87 -7.85
CA ARG A 237 -16.53 -14.32 -8.06
C ARG A 237 -15.17 -14.79 -7.54
N THR A 238 -15.18 -15.42 -6.37
CA THR A 238 -14.00 -16.04 -5.75
C THR A 238 -13.74 -17.44 -6.31
N GLY A 239 -12.52 -17.97 -6.11
CA GLY A 239 -12.05 -19.20 -6.76
C GLY A 239 -11.85 -19.09 -8.28
N ARG A 240 -11.92 -17.89 -8.85
CA ARG A 240 -11.81 -17.61 -10.29
C ARG A 240 -10.44 -17.04 -10.63
N ALA A 241 -9.42 -17.88 -10.55
CA ALA A 241 -8.06 -17.51 -10.93
C ALA A 241 -7.99 -17.17 -12.43
N VAL A 242 -7.72 -15.90 -12.75
CA VAL A 242 -7.51 -15.44 -14.13
C VAL A 242 -6.16 -15.93 -14.63
N THR A 243 -6.16 -16.70 -15.70
CA THR A 243 -4.97 -17.35 -16.28
C THR A 243 -4.40 -16.59 -17.47
N ALA A 244 -5.26 -15.95 -18.27
CA ALA A 244 -4.84 -15.16 -19.42
C ALA A 244 -5.83 -14.02 -19.75
N LEU A 245 -5.32 -13.03 -20.47
CA LEU A 245 -6.12 -11.99 -21.14
C LEU A 245 -5.92 -12.16 -22.65
N ARG A 246 -7.01 -12.18 -23.41
CA ARG A 246 -6.97 -12.14 -24.89
C ARG A 246 -7.82 -11.00 -25.42
N ARG A 247 -7.59 -10.60 -26.67
CA ARG A 247 -8.51 -9.71 -27.39
C ARG A 247 -9.77 -10.47 -27.79
N ALA A 248 -10.94 -9.89 -27.53
CA ALA A 248 -12.20 -10.46 -27.96
C ALA A 248 -12.33 -10.33 -29.49
N PRO A 249 -12.74 -11.39 -30.22
CA PRO A 249 -12.99 -11.30 -31.65
C PRO A 249 -14.32 -10.57 -31.93
N GLY A 250 -14.31 -9.71 -32.94
CA GLY A 250 -15.48 -8.96 -33.44
C GLY A 250 -15.23 -7.45 -33.59
N PRO A 251 -16.07 -6.75 -34.38
CA PRO A 251 -16.01 -5.29 -34.50
C PRO A 251 -16.32 -4.62 -33.15
N GLY A 252 -15.63 -3.50 -32.86
CA GLY A 252 -15.66 -2.80 -31.57
C GLY A 252 -14.54 -3.22 -30.61
N GLY A 253 -14.02 -4.46 -30.73
CA GLY A 253 -12.92 -4.95 -29.90
C GLY A 253 -13.28 -5.15 -28.42
N GLY A 254 -12.25 -5.39 -27.59
CA GLY A 254 -12.40 -5.63 -26.16
C GLY A 254 -11.50 -6.75 -25.66
N TRP A 255 -11.96 -7.46 -24.63
CA TRP A 255 -11.21 -8.47 -23.89
C TRP A 255 -12.03 -9.74 -23.64
N LEU A 256 -11.31 -10.87 -23.70
CA LEU A 256 -11.73 -12.16 -23.17
C LEU A 256 -10.81 -12.47 -21.98
N VAL A 257 -11.38 -12.62 -20.79
CA VAL A 257 -10.66 -12.87 -19.54
C VAL A 257 -10.81 -14.34 -19.19
N GLU A 258 -9.74 -15.11 -19.41
CA GLU A 258 -9.75 -16.57 -19.23
C GLU A 258 -9.53 -16.93 -17.76
N THR A 259 -10.34 -17.85 -17.25
CA THR A 259 -10.30 -18.30 -15.85
C THR A 259 -10.09 -19.81 -15.77
N ALA A 260 -9.28 -20.27 -14.83
CA ALA A 260 -9.06 -21.70 -14.61
C ALA A 260 -10.38 -22.43 -14.35
N GLY A 261 -10.65 -23.49 -15.13
CA GLY A 261 -11.82 -24.37 -14.99
C GLY A 261 -13.19 -23.74 -15.31
N HIS A 262 -13.25 -22.53 -15.88
CA HIS A 262 -14.50 -21.77 -15.98
C HIS A 262 -14.60 -20.89 -17.24
N GLU A 263 -15.83 -20.71 -17.73
CA GLU A 263 -16.17 -19.90 -18.91
C GLU A 263 -15.54 -18.49 -18.90
N PRO A 264 -14.84 -18.07 -19.97
CA PRO A 264 -14.18 -16.77 -20.02
C PRO A 264 -15.15 -15.58 -19.97
N VAL A 265 -14.78 -14.54 -19.21
CA VAL A 265 -15.59 -13.33 -19.08
C VAL A 265 -15.26 -12.35 -20.22
N ARG A 266 -16.28 -11.92 -20.98
CA ARG A 266 -16.14 -10.84 -21.97
C ARG A 266 -16.27 -9.47 -21.31
N ALA A 267 -15.34 -8.56 -21.62
CA ALA A 267 -15.38 -7.18 -21.14
C ALA A 267 -14.87 -6.19 -22.19
N GLY A 268 -15.34 -4.95 -22.16
CA GLY A 268 -14.74 -3.84 -22.92
C GLY A 268 -13.47 -3.34 -22.24
N HIS A 269 -13.45 -3.33 -20.90
CA HIS A 269 -12.32 -2.89 -20.07
C HIS A 269 -11.88 -3.97 -19.08
N VAL A 270 -10.57 -4.06 -18.84
CA VAL A 270 -9.95 -4.91 -17.82
C VAL A 270 -9.07 -4.05 -16.91
N VAL A 271 -9.33 -4.08 -15.62
CA VAL A 271 -8.46 -3.45 -14.59
C VAL A 271 -7.72 -4.53 -13.84
N VAL A 272 -6.39 -4.60 -14.00
CA VAL A 272 -5.55 -5.61 -13.36
C VAL A 272 -5.04 -5.06 -12.03
N THR A 273 -5.37 -5.73 -10.92
CA THR A 273 -5.04 -5.30 -9.55
C THR A 273 -4.32 -6.35 -8.69
N VAL A 274 -3.82 -7.41 -9.32
CA VAL A 274 -2.99 -8.46 -8.71
C VAL A 274 -1.53 -8.02 -8.53
N PRO A 275 -0.71 -8.70 -7.69
CA PRO A 275 0.71 -8.42 -7.54
C PRO A 275 1.48 -8.41 -8.87
N ALA A 276 2.60 -7.67 -8.92
CA ALA A 276 3.33 -7.43 -10.16
C ALA A 276 3.78 -8.69 -10.91
N PRO A 277 4.24 -9.78 -10.27
CA PRO A 277 4.58 -11.02 -10.97
C PRO A 277 3.36 -11.72 -11.62
N ALA A 278 2.17 -11.57 -11.04
CA ALA A 278 0.93 -12.06 -11.66
C ALA A 278 0.47 -11.13 -12.80
N ALA A 279 0.54 -9.81 -12.61
CA ALA A 279 0.25 -8.84 -13.66
C ALA A 279 1.20 -9.01 -14.86
N ALA A 280 2.48 -9.30 -14.64
CA ALA A 280 3.46 -9.59 -15.68
C ALA A 280 2.98 -10.75 -16.58
N ARG A 281 2.62 -11.90 -15.99
CA ARG A 281 2.13 -13.07 -16.75
C ARG A 281 0.91 -12.74 -17.62
N LEU A 282 -0.03 -11.94 -17.11
CA LEU A 282 -1.22 -11.52 -17.85
C LEU A 282 -0.93 -10.50 -18.96
N LEU A 283 0.12 -9.68 -18.81
CA LEU A 283 0.50 -8.65 -19.78
C LEU A 283 1.53 -9.10 -20.82
N THR A 284 2.30 -10.18 -20.58
CA THR A 284 3.33 -10.69 -21.51
C THR A 284 2.86 -10.80 -22.98
N PRO A 285 1.65 -11.33 -23.29
CA PRO A 285 1.19 -11.46 -24.68
C PRO A 285 0.88 -10.13 -25.38
N HIS A 286 0.76 -9.02 -24.64
CA HIS A 286 0.31 -7.71 -25.15
C HIS A 286 1.39 -6.64 -25.04
N LEU A 287 2.21 -6.69 -23.99
CA LEU A 287 3.20 -5.68 -23.62
C LEU A 287 4.46 -6.33 -23.03
N PRO A 288 5.22 -7.14 -23.78
CA PRO A 288 6.33 -7.94 -23.23
C PRO A 288 7.41 -7.12 -22.51
N ARG A 289 7.73 -5.90 -22.97
CA ARG A 289 8.67 -4.99 -22.28
C ARG A 289 8.13 -4.46 -20.95
N ALA A 290 6.83 -4.20 -20.88
CA ALA A 290 6.17 -3.74 -19.66
C ALA A 290 5.97 -4.89 -18.66
N ALA A 291 5.66 -6.08 -19.16
CA ALA A 291 5.63 -7.32 -18.38
C ALA A 291 7.00 -7.68 -17.78
N ALA A 292 8.10 -7.51 -18.53
CA ALA A 292 9.46 -7.67 -17.98
C ALA A 292 9.76 -6.64 -16.85
N THR A 293 9.26 -5.41 -16.98
CA THR A 293 9.39 -4.37 -15.94
C THR A 293 8.58 -4.72 -14.69
N LEU A 294 7.39 -5.32 -14.84
CA LEU A 294 6.57 -5.86 -13.75
C LEU A 294 7.23 -7.07 -13.06
N ALA A 295 7.81 -7.99 -13.84
CA ALA A 295 8.50 -9.17 -13.32
C ALA A 295 9.76 -8.82 -12.50
N GLY A 296 10.41 -7.69 -12.81
CA GLY A 296 11.53 -7.16 -12.04
C GLY A 296 11.17 -6.51 -10.69
N VAL A 297 9.88 -6.39 -10.34
CA VAL A 297 9.46 -5.83 -9.04
C VAL A 297 9.61 -6.90 -7.96
N ARG A 298 10.71 -6.82 -7.19
CA ARG A 298 10.93 -7.70 -6.03
C ARG A 298 9.91 -7.43 -4.94
N TYR A 299 9.51 -8.48 -4.22
CA TYR A 299 8.71 -8.40 -2.99
C TYR A 299 9.58 -8.85 -1.82
N ALA A 300 9.36 -8.26 -0.64
CA ALA A 300 9.84 -8.81 0.61
C ALA A 300 8.83 -9.85 1.11
N PRO A 301 9.27 -11.05 1.54
CA PRO A 301 8.45 -11.93 2.35
C PRO A 301 8.33 -11.36 3.76
N VAL A 302 7.18 -11.52 4.42
CA VAL A 302 6.99 -11.09 5.81
C VAL A 302 6.21 -12.15 6.55
N ARG A 303 6.75 -12.57 7.69
CA ARG A 303 6.06 -13.43 8.65
C ARG A 303 5.43 -12.59 9.75
N VAL A 304 4.18 -12.91 10.08
CA VAL A 304 3.36 -12.21 11.07
C VAL A 304 3.01 -13.20 12.17
N VAL A 305 3.83 -13.22 13.21
CA VAL A 305 3.64 -14.09 14.39
C VAL A 305 2.88 -13.30 15.44
N SER A 306 1.78 -13.85 15.91
CA SER A 306 0.93 -13.24 16.94
C SER A 306 0.85 -14.15 18.16
N VAL A 307 1.12 -13.60 19.34
CA VAL A 307 1.18 -14.32 20.61
C VAL A 307 0.34 -13.58 21.67
N GLY A 308 -0.50 -14.34 22.36
CA GLY A 308 -1.35 -13.89 23.47
C GLY A 308 -0.77 -14.30 24.82
N TYR A 309 -0.87 -13.43 25.82
CA TYR A 309 -0.49 -13.68 27.21
C TYR A 309 -1.45 -12.97 28.16
N GLN A 310 -1.63 -13.50 29.38
CA GLN A 310 -2.32 -12.77 30.42
C GLN A 310 -1.45 -11.58 30.86
N ARG A 311 -2.07 -10.41 31.13
CA ARG A 311 -1.30 -9.21 31.52
C ARG A 311 -0.43 -9.45 32.74
N ARG A 312 -0.83 -10.32 33.67
CA ARG A 312 -0.07 -10.66 34.89
C ARG A 312 1.24 -11.44 34.60
N ASP A 313 1.31 -12.14 33.46
CA ASP A 313 2.44 -13.02 33.11
C ASP A 313 3.58 -12.22 32.43
N LEU A 314 3.37 -10.93 32.13
CA LEU A 314 4.39 -10.03 31.57
C LEU A 314 4.86 -9.04 32.65
N ALA A 315 6.08 -9.21 33.19
CA ALA A 315 6.60 -8.36 34.26
C ALA A 315 6.58 -6.86 33.89
N VAL A 316 6.91 -6.52 32.64
CA VAL A 316 6.84 -5.15 32.11
C VAL A 316 6.20 -5.16 30.73
N LEU A 317 5.19 -4.31 30.52
CA LEU A 317 4.70 -3.97 29.17
C LEU A 317 4.49 -2.45 29.10
N PRO A 318 5.32 -1.71 28.33
CA PRO A 318 5.19 -0.26 28.26
C PRO A 318 3.97 0.13 27.41
N ARG A 319 3.23 1.13 27.89
CA ARG A 319 2.08 1.71 27.17
C ARG A 319 2.59 2.45 25.93
N GLY A 320 2.36 1.87 24.76
CA GLY A 320 2.66 2.47 23.47
C GLY A 320 2.17 1.59 22.33
N PHE A 321 2.40 2.04 21.11
CA PHE A 321 2.05 1.33 19.88
C PHE A 321 2.79 -0.01 19.74
N GLY A 322 3.99 -0.10 20.32
CA GLY A 322 4.96 -1.15 20.09
C GLY A 322 6.35 -0.58 19.79
N TYR A 323 7.23 -1.44 19.28
CA TYR A 323 8.62 -1.10 18.98
C TYR A 323 9.08 -1.51 17.58
N LEU A 324 10.16 -0.87 17.12
CA LEU A 324 10.90 -1.21 15.92
C LEU A 324 12.37 -1.45 16.29
N THR A 325 13.02 -2.39 15.60
CA THR A 325 14.39 -2.82 15.89
C THR A 325 15.41 -1.89 15.24
N VAL A 326 16.52 -1.60 15.94
CA VAL A 326 17.62 -0.75 15.45
C VAL A 326 18.90 -1.57 15.31
N PRO A 327 19.27 -2.04 14.09
CA PRO A 327 20.45 -2.87 13.91
C PRO A 327 21.76 -2.25 14.42
N PRO A 328 22.70 -3.05 14.96
CA PRO A 328 22.59 -4.48 15.20
C PRO A 328 21.99 -4.80 16.59
N GLU A 329 20.85 -5.49 16.60
CA GLU A 329 20.34 -6.20 17.79
C GLU A 329 20.38 -7.71 17.51
N PRO A 330 20.47 -8.58 18.53
CA PRO A 330 20.52 -10.04 18.37
C PRO A 330 19.13 -10.67 18.08
N THR A 331 18.25 -9.98 17.35
CA THR A 331 16.89 -10.43 17.00
C THR A 331 16.67 -10.39 15.48
N ARG A 332 15.84 -11.30 14.97
CA ARG A 332 15.38 -11.37 13.57
C ARG A 332 14.01 -10.68 13.37
N ILE A 333 13.47 -10.07 14.42
CA ILE A 333 12.20 -9.34 14.41
C ILE A 333 12.44 -7.88 13.99
N LEU A 334 11.71 -7.42 12.98
CA LEU A 334 11.74 -6.04 12.47
C LEU A 334 11.05 -5.07 13.45
N GLY A 335 10.00 -5.55 14.12
CA GLY A 335 9.31 -4.84 15.19
C GLY A 335 8.09 -5.63 15.70
N VAL A 336 7.55 -5.19 16.84
CA VAL A 336 6.34 -5.76 17.46
C VAL A 336 5.32 -4.66 17.70
N VAL A 337 4.07 -4.90 17.31
CA VAL A 337 2.92 -4.06 17.64
C VAL A 337 2.23 -4.62 18.88
N HIS A 338 1.99 -3.77 19.88
CA HIS A 338 1.23 -4.11 21.09
C HIS A 338 -0.27 -4.04 20.76
N ALA A 339 -0.78 -5.02 20.01
CA ALA A 339 -2.08 -4.96 19.34
C ALA A 339 -3.23 -4.58 20.28
N SER A 340 -3.34 -5.20 21.47
CA SER A 340 -4.41 -4.85 22.43
C SER A 340 -4.21 -3.50 23.13
N VAL A 341 -3.01 -2.92 23.10
CA VAL A 341 -2.77 -1.53 23.52
C VAL A 341 -3.19 -0.54 22.43
N VAL A 342 -3.16 -0.94 21.15
CA VAL A 342 -3.65 -0.13 20.01
C VAL A 342 -5.17 -0.22 19.90
N PHE A 343 -5.74 -1.42 19.97
CA PHE A 343 -7.16 -1.72 19.85
C PHE A 343 -7.58 -2.72 20.95
N PRO A 344 -8.13 -2.26 22.08
CA PRO A 344 -8.48 -3.16 23.19
C PRO A 344 -9.52 -4.24 22.86
N ASP A 345 -10.30 -4.07 21.78
CA ASP A 345 -11.29 -5.04 21.29
C ASP A 345 -10.69 -6.22 20.48
N CYS A 346 -9.36 -6.36 20.43
CA CYS A 346 -8.68 -7.46 19.74
C CYS A 346 -8.17 -8.60 20.64
N ALA A 347 -8.42 -8.54 21.95
CA ALA A 347 -8.02 -9.55 22.94
C ALA A 347 -9.13 -9.75 23.99
N PRO A 348 -9.16 -10.89 24.72
CA PRO A 348 -10.03 -11.05 25.89
C PRO A 348 -9.68 -10.06 27.02
N PRO A 349 -10.56 -9.87 28.02
CA PRO A 349 -10.26 -9.10 29.23
C PRO A 349 -8.95 -9.57 29.88
N ASP A 350 -8.15 -8.61 30.35
CA ASP A 350 -6.77 -8.79 30.85
C ASP A 350 -5.77 -9.46 29.89
N GLY A 351 -6.18 -9.81 28.66
CA GLY A 351 -5.33 -10.35 27.62
C GLY A 351 -4.43 -9.32 26.92
N VAL A 352 -3.17 -9.68 26.73
CA VAL A 352 -2.20 -8.93 25.92
C VAL A 352 -2.01 -9.67 24.60
N LEU A 353 -2.29 -9.01 23.47
CA LEU A 353 -1.94 -9.50 22.15
C LEU A 353 -0.72 -8.74 21.63
N LEU A 354 0.37 -9.46 21.36
CA LEU A 354 1.56 -8.93 20.69
C LEU A 354 1.65 -9.50 19.27
N ARG A 355 1.98 -8.65 18.29
CA ARG A 355 2.12 -9.06 16.89
C ARG A 355 3.49 -8.66 16.35
N ALA A 356 4.36 -9.64 16.20
CA ALA A 356 5.70 -9.50 15.65
C ALA A 356 5.68 -9.56 14.11
N PHE A 357 6.54 -8.75 13.50
CA PHE A 357 6.83 -8.78 12.07
C PHE A 357 8.29 -9.17 11.89
N ALA A 358 8.54 -10.23 11.12
CA ALA A 358 9.87 -10.78 10.95
C ALA A 358 10.16 -11.15 9.49
N GLY A 359 11.44 -11.25 9.17
CA GLY A 359 11.97 -11.45 7.83
C GLY A 359 12.18 -10.15 7.06
N GLY A 360 11.36 -9.87 6.05
CA GLY A 360 11.52 -8.69 5.19
C GLY A 360 12.59 -8.88 4.11
N ALA A 361 13.09 -7.77 3.57
CA ALA A 361 14.10 -7.79 2.51
C ALA A 361 15.54 -8.07 3.00
N GLU A 362 15.80 -7.92 4.31
CA GLU A 362 17.13 -8.13 4.91
C GLU A 362 17.32 -9.57 5.43
N ASP A 363 16.25 -10.28 5.78
CA ASP A 363 16.28 -11.66 6.27
C ASP A 363 15.11 -12.50 5.69
N PRO A 364 15.05 -12.73 4.37
CA PRO A 364 13.94 -13.46 3.77
C PRO A 364 13.73 -14.86 4.35
N GLY A 365 14.80 -15.53 4.78
CA GLY A 365 14.78 -16.88 5.36
C GLY A 365 14.03 -17.03 6.69
N PHE A 366 13.65 -15.94 7.38
CA PHE A 366 12.74 -16.07 8.54
C PHE A 366 11.33 -16.54 8.12
N ALA A 367 10.91 -16.22 6.89
CA ALA A 367 9.65 -16.68 6.33
C ALA A 367 9.64 -18.18 5.97
N GLU A 368 10.81 -18.83 5.99
CA GLU A 368 11.03 -20.23 5.59
C GLU A 368 11.16 -21.18 6.79
N LEU A 369 11.26 -20.66 8.02
CA LEU A 369 11.30 -21.45 9.27
C LEU A 369 10.02 -22.27 9.49
N ASP A 370 10.09 -23.28 10.35
CA ASP A 370 8.87 -23.94 10.84
C ASP A 370 8.01 -22.96 11.68
N PRO A 371 6.65 -23.08 11.67
CA PRO A 371 5.79 -22.24 12.51
C PRO A 371 6.11 -22.29 14.01
N ASP A 372 6.45 -23.45 14.57
CA ASP A 372 6.80 -23.57 15.99
C ASP A 372 8.18 -22.97 16.29
N GLU A 373 9.16 -23.08 15.37
CA GLU A 373 10.44 -22.37 15.46
C GLU A 373 10.26 -20.85 15.45
N ALA A 374 9.39 -20.34 14.57
CA ALA A 374 9.10 -18.92 14.45
C ALA A 374 8.35 -18.37 15.68
N VAL A 375 7.38 -19.12 16.21
CA VAL A 375 6.70 -18.80 17.48
C VAL A 375 7.69 -18.82 18.64
N ALA A 376 8.55 -19.83 18.74
CA ALA A 376 9.56 -19.92 19.80
C ALA A 376 10.60 -18.79 19.72
N ALA A 377 11.01 -18.36 18.52
CA ALA A 377 11.87 -17.20 18.35
C ALA A 377 11.22 -15.90 18.86
N VAL A 378 9.94 -15.69 18.52
CA VAL A 378 9.19 -14.51 18.97
C VAL A 378 8.88 -14.55 20.47
N HIS A 379 8.63 -15.73 21.04
CA HIS A 379 8.46 -15.91 22.48
C HIS A 379 9.75 -15.60 23.26
N ARG A 380 10.92 -16.08 22.80
CA ARG A 380 12.23 -15.76 23.41
C ARG A 380 12.53 -14.27 23.43
N ASP A 381 12.25 -13.57 22.33
CA ASP A 381 12.47 -12.11 22.26
C ASP A 381 11.48 -11.35 23.17
N VAL A 382 10.22 -11.81 23.24
CA VAL A 382 9.22 -11.29 24.17
C VAL A 382 9.65 -11.47 25.63
N THR A 383 10.09 -12.66 26.04
CA THR A 383 10.52 -12.92 27.42
C THR A 383 11.80 -12.17 27.79
N THR A 384 12.70 -11.96 26.83
CA THR A 384 13.91 -11.15 27.02
C THR A 384 13.61 -9.68 27.28
N LEU A 385 12.56 -9.11 26.65
CA LEU A 385 12.25 -7.68 26.72
C LEU A 385 11.17 -7.30 27.74
N PHE A 386 10.24 -8.20 28.02
CA PHE A 386 9.07 -7.97 28.88
C PHE A 386 9.13 -8.74 30.20
N GLY A 387 10.19 -9.53 30.41
CA GLY A 387 10.42 -10.37 31.58
C GLY A 387 9.98 -11.82 31.34
N PRO A 388 10.39 -12.76 32.22
CA PRO A 388 10.01 -14.16 32.11
C PRO A 388 8.48 -14.28 32.13
N ALA A 389 7.93 -14.85 31.07
CA ALA A 389 6.50 -15.09 30.89
C ALA A 389 6.21 -16.58 30.84
N ALA A 390 4.96 -16.95 31.09
CA ALA A 390 4.46 -18.26 30.72
C ALA A 390 4.44 -18.43 29.19
N GLU A 391 4.35 -19.67 28.72
CA GLU A 391 4.09 -19.98 27.31
C GLU A 391 2.83 -19.23 26.81
N PRO A 392 2.77 -18.82 25.53
CA PRO A 392 1.64 -18.05 25.01
C PRO A 392 0.33 -18.82 25.11
N GLU A 393 -0.70 -18.25 25.75
CA GLU A 393 -2.04 -18.85 25.85
C GLU A 393 -2.77 -18.88 24.50
N PHE A 394 -2.31 -18.04 23.55
CA PHE A 394 -2.75 -18.02 22.16
C PHE A 394 -1.53 -17.85 21.25
N ARG A 395 -1.51 -18.57 20.13
CA ARG A 395 -0.45 -18.50 19.11
C ARG A 395 -1.02 -18.59 17.70
N HIS A 396 -0.61 -17.69 16.82
CA HIS A 396 -0.97 -17.72 15.40
C HIS A 396 0.18 -17.24 14.54
N ASP A 397 0.62 -18.09 13.61
CA ASP A 397 1.63 -17.77 12.60
C ASP A 397 0.98 -17.56 11.21
N HIS A 398 1.53 -16.63 10.44
CA HIS A 398 1.10 -16.38 9.08
C HIS A 398 2.24 -15.84 8.21
N VAL A 399 2.60 -16.57 7.15
CA VAL A 399 3.62 -16.16 6.18
C VAL A 399 2.96 -15.52 4.95
N TRP A 400 3.45 -14.35 4.56
CA TRP A 400 3.20 -13.76 3.24
C TRP A 400 4.49 -13.84 2.40
N PRO A 401 4.62 -14.78 1.43
CA PRO A 401 5.82 -14.89 0.60
C PRO A 401 6.04 -13.65 -0.29
N GLU A 402 4.98 -13.16 -0.92
CA GLU A 402 4.96 -11.88 -1.64
C GLU A 402 4.24 -10.83 -0.78
N ALA A 403 4.84 -10.35 0.31
CA ALA A 403 4.15 -9.45 1.24
C ALA A 403 4.04 -8.01 0.70
N ILE A 404 5.18 -7.37 0.45
CA ILE A 404 5.27 -5.94 0.14
C ILE A 404 6.27 -5.72 -1.01
N PRO A 405 5.90 -5.02 -2.10
CA PRO A 405 6.82 -4.71 -3.20
C PRO A 405 7.88 -3.69 -2.78
N GLN A 406 9.11 -3.89 -3.24
CA GLN A 406 10.29 -3.12 -2.82
C GLN A 406 10.67 -2.08 -3.87
N TYR A 407 10.47 -0.80 -3.52
CA TYR A 407 10.68 0.32 -4.44
C TYR A 407 12.15 0.77 -4.43
N ALA A 408 13.00 0.12 -5.23
CA ALA A 408 14.40 0.56 -5.44
C ALA A 408 14.48 1.80 -6.36
N PRO A 409 15.54 2.64 -6.29
CA PRO A 409 15.74 3.81 -7.15
C PRO A 409 15.40 3.60 -8.63
N GLY A 410 14.87 4.63 -9.26
CA GLY A 410 14.26 4.59 -10.59
C GLY A 410 12.82 4.05 -10.61
N HIS A 411 12.21 3.68 -9.47
CA HIS A 411 10.86 3.09 -9.43
C HIS A 411 9.81 4.00 -10.08
N GLY A 412 9.80 5.28 -9.71
CA GLY A 412 8.90 6.28 -10.30
C GLY A 412 9.15 6.59 -11.78
N ALA A 413 10.28 6.15 -12.36
CA ALA A 413 10.50 6.18 -13.82
C ALA A 413 9.97 4.90 -14.48
N ARG A 414 10.27 3.73 -13.91
CA ARG A 414 9.75 2.43 -14.37
C ARG A 414 8.22 2.38 -14.37
N VAL A 415 7.58 2.86 -13.29
CA VAL A 415 6.11 2.89 -13.16
C VAL A 415 5.45 3.81 -14.19
N ARG A 416 6.03 4.98 -14.49
CA ARG A 416 5.50 5.87 -15.55
C ARG A 416 5.57 5.20 -16.91
N ALA A 417 6.75 4.75 -17.34
CA ALA A 417 6.93 4.10 -18.64
C ALA A 417 6.05 2.83 -18.81
N LEU A 418 5.80 2.09 -17.72
CA LEU A 418 4.85 0.99 -17.67
C LEU A 418 3.40 1.47 -17.92
N LEU A 419 2.96 2.51 -17.23
CA LEU A 419 1.59 3.04 -17.36
C LEU A 419 1.36 3.74 -18.70
N ASP A 420 2.35 4.46 -19.22
CA ASP A 420 2.34 5.07 -20.56
C ASP A 420 2.16 3.96 -21.63
N ALA A 421 2.87 2.84 -21.49
CA ALA A 421 2.74 1.68 -22.37
C ALA A 421 1.38 0.97 -22.24
N VAL A 422 0.78 0.93 -21.04
CA VAL A 422 -0.57 0.39 -20.82
C VAL A 422 -1.66 1.30 -21.39
N ALA A 423 -1.52 2.62 -21.26
CA ALA A 423 -2.47 3.58 -21.83
C ALA A 423 -2.58 3.48 -23.36
N GLY A 424 -1.51 3.04 -24.03
CA GLY A 424 -1.50 2.70 -25.46
C GLY A 424 -2.27 1.42 -25.84
N VAL A 425 -2.84 0.68 -24.87
CA VAL A 425 -3.55 -0.59 -25.10
C VAL A 425 -5.03 -0.45 -24.75
N PRO A 426 -5.94 -0.26 -25.73
CA PRO A 426 -7.34 0.06 -25.49
C PRO A 426 -8.03 -0.89 -24.50
N GLY A 427 -8.64 -0.31 -23.47
CA GLY A 427 -9.38 -1.01 -22.41
C GLY A 427 -8.52 -1.68 -21.34
N LEU A 428 -7.19 -1.57 -21.34
CA LEU A 428 -6.34 -2.12 -20.27
C LEU A 428 -5.98 -1.04 -19.24
N HIS A 429 -6.08 -1.38 -17.96
CA HIS A 429 -5.78 -0.48 -16.85
C HIS A 429 -5.02 -1.22 -15.73
N LEU A 430 -4.12 -0.55 -15.02
CA LEU A 430 -3.40 -1.09 -13.85
C LEU A 430 -3.72 -0.26 -12.60
N ALA A 431 -3.91 -0.95 -11.47
CA ALA A 431 -3.88 -0.30 -10.15
C ALA A 431 -3.40 -1.24 -9.04
N GLY A 432 -2.79 -0.71 -7.98
CA GLY A 432 -2.40 -1.48 -6.80
C GLY A 432 -1.04 -1.12 -6.17
N SER A 433 -0.66 -1.90 -5.16
CA SER A 433 0.51 -1.64 -4.30
C SER A 433 1.86 -1.71 -5.01
N ALA A 434 1.95 -2.21 -6.25
CA ALA A 434 3.19 -2.24 -7.02
C ALA A 434 3.61 -0.86 -7.57
N TYR A 435 2.68 0.11 -7.63
CA TYR A 435 2.85 1.33 -8.42
C TYR A 435 3.22 2.55 -7.57
N HIS A 436 2.24 3.21 -6.94
CA HIS A 436 2.42 4.54 -6.33
C HIS A 436 2.43 4.56 -4.79
N GLY A 437 2.20 3.42 -4.13
CA GLY A 437 2.30 3.31 -2.68
C GLY A 437 1.71 2.02 -2.11
N VAL A 438 2.39 1.45 -1.12
CA VAL A 438 2.02 0.15 -0.50
C VAL A 438 0.93 0.25 0.57
N ALA A 439 0.70 1.45 1.13
CA ALA A 439 -0.27 1.65 2.21
C ALA A 439 -1.72 1.68 1.70
N VAL A 440 -2.68 1.32 2.58
CA VAL A 440 -4.12 1.24 2.24
C VAL A 440 -4.66 2.54 1.61
N ASN A 441 -4.30 3.72 2.14
CA ASN A 441 -4.69 5.02 1.57
C ASN A 441 -4.24 5.18 0.11
N GLU A 442 -3.03 4.73 -0.19
CA GLU A 442 -2.43 4.85 -1.52
C GLU A 442 -3.06 3.82 -2.46
N CYS A 443 -3.30 2.59 -2.00
CA CYS A 443 -4.04 1.55 -2.73
C CYS A 443 -5.49 1.95 -3.07
N VAL A 444 -6.15 2.74 -2.21
CA VAL A 444 -7.49 3.32 -2.45
C VAL A 444 -7.41 4.50 -3.42
N ARG A 445 -6.40 5.38 -3.32
CA ARG A 445 -6.21 6.48 -4.28
C ARG A 445 -5.86 5.96 -5.69
N ASP A 446 -5.05 4.91 -5.77
CA ASP A 446 -4.65 4.25 -7.01
C ASP A 446 -5.87 3.58 -7.70
N ALA A 447 -6.74 2.95 -6.91
CA ALA A 447 -8.04 2.44 -7.37
C ALA A 447 -8.94 3.55 -7.94
N ARG A 448 -9.03 4.71 -7.26
CA ARG A 448 -9.80 5.86 -7.76
C ARG A 448 -9.26 6.42 -9.07
N ARG A 449 -7.93 6.45 -9.27
CA ARG A 449 -7.35 6.81 -10.56
C ARG A 449 -7.82 5.85 -11.65
N ALA A 450 -7.65 4.53 -11.47
CA ALA A 450 -8.05 3.56 -12.50
C ALA A 450 -9.56 3.53 -12.77
N ALA A 451 -10.41 3.73 -11.75
CA ALA A 451 -11.85 3.92 -11.95
C ALA A 451 -12.14 5.18 -12.79
N SER A 452 -11.43 6.29 -12.54
CA SER A 452 -11.55 7.53 -13.34
C SER A 452 -11.05 7.37 -14.78
N GLU A 453 -9.95 6.63 -14.99
CA GLU A 453 -9.42 6.29 -16.33
C GLU A 453 -10.44 5.48 -17.14
N VAL A 454 -11.04 4.44 -16.53
CA VAL A 454 -12.12 3.64 -17.15
C VAL A 454 -13.35 4.51 -17.44
N LEU A 455 -13.82 5.32 -16.49
CA LEU A 455 -14.99 6.19 -16.68
C LEU A 455 -14.77 7.26 -17.77
N THR A 456 -13.54 7.77 -17.90
CA THR A 456 -13.17 8.72 -18.96
C THR A 456 -13.21 8.05 -20.33
N ALA A 457 -12.62 6.86 -20.45
CA ALA A 457 -12.65 6.10 -21.71
C ALA A 457 -14.07 5.65 -22.10
N LEU A 458 -14.90 5.23 -21.13
CA LEU A 458 -16.29 4.83 -21.35
C LEU A 458 -17.22 5.98 -21.79
N ARG A 459 -16.88 7.23 -21.44
CA ARG A 459 -17.60 8.43 -21.92
C ARG A 459 -17.17 8.84 -23.33
N GLY A 460 -16.12 8.21 -23.86
CA GLY A 460 -15.37 8.68 -25.00
C GLY A 460 -14.44 9.84 -24.61
N ALA A 461 -13.22 9.84 -25.15
CA ALA A 461 -12.48 11.09 -25.29
C ALA A 461 -13.33 12.04 -26.17
N PRO A 462 -13.30 13.38 -25.92
CA PRO A 462 -13.96 14.31 -26.82
C PRO A 462 -13.39 14.10 -28.22
N SER A 463 -14.24 13.71 -29.17
CA SER A 463 -13.82 13.49 -30.55
C SER A 463 -13.20 14.78 -31.06
N ALA A 464 -11.91 14.74 -31.41
CA ALA A 464 -11.34 15.76 -32.27
C ALA A 464 -12.20 15.74 -33.54
N ALA A 465 -12.98 16.80 -33.76
CA ALA A 465 -13.78 16.91 -34.96
C ALA A 465 -12.86 16.72 -36.17
N PRO A 466 -13.25 15.92 -37.18
CA PRO A 466 -12.44 15.78 -38.38
C PRO A 466 -12.19 17.20 -38.92
N ALA A 467 -10.92 17.55 -39.11
CA ALA A 467 -10.56 18.87 -39.60
C ALA A 467 -11.23 19.03 -40.97
N GLY A 468 -12.25 19.90 -41.03
CA GLY A 468 -13.01 20.13 -42.25
C GLY A 468 -12.06 20.56 -43.37
N GLU A 469 -12.28 20.02 -44.57
CA GLU A 469 -11.44 20.34 -45.72
C GLU A 469 -11.35 21.86 -45.89
N PRO A 470 -10.16 22.42 -46.19
CA PRO A 470 -10.00 23.86 -46.33
C PRO A 470 -10.80 24.37 -47.53
N SER A 471 -11.98 24.93 -47.24
CA SER A 471 -12.86 25.52 -48.24
C SER A 471 -12.10 26.56 -49.05
N ARG A 472 -12.06 26.38 -50.39
CA ARG A 472 -11.42 27.31 -51.31
C ARG A 472 -11.92 28.74 -51.07
N PRO A 473 -11.05 29.76 -51.08
CA PRO A 473 -11.48 31.14 -50.95
C PRO A 473 -12.38 31.52 -52.14
N PRO A 474 -13.49 32.26 -51.93
CA PRO A 474 -14.29 32.78 -53.03
C PRO A 474 -13.50 33.80 -53.84
N GLY A 475 -13.70 33.81 -55.16
CA GLY A 475 -13.02 34.74 -56.07
C GLY A 475 -13.47 36.19 -55.88
N ARG A 476 -12.60 37.14 -56.22
CA ARG A 476 -12.98 38.55 -56.40
C ARG A 476 -13.90 38.72 -57.62
N PRO A 477 -14.93 39.56 -57.53
CA PRO A 477 -15.32 40.46 -58.61
C PRO A 477 -14.62 41.82 -58.45
N ASP A 478 -14.26 42.45 -59.56
CA ASP A 478 -13.86 43.87 -59.61
C ASP A 478 -15.11 44.78 -59.69
N GLY A 479 -15.01 46.03 -59.24
CA GLY A 479 -16.11 47.00 -59.33
C GLY A 479 -15.82 48.33 -58.62
N ALA A 480 -15.70 49.41 -59.39
CA ALA A 480 -15.27 50.74 -58.91
C ALA A 480 -16.42 51.63 -58.38
N VAL A 481 -16.09 52.90 -58.08
CA VAL A 481 -16.98 54.04 -57.69
C VAL A 481 -17.43 54.01 -56.21
N GLY A 482 -17.47 55.12 -55.46
CA GLY A 482 -16.90 56.46 -55.73
C GLY A 482 -17.51 57.59 -54.86
N ARG A 483 -16.64 58.38 -54.18
CA ARG A 483 -16.85 59.73 -53.59
C ARG A 483 -18.19 60.08 -52.89
N SER A 484 -18.14 60.35 -51.58
CA SER A 484 -18.69 61.60 -50.96
C SER A 484 -18.43 61.65 -49.43
N ALA A 485 -18.57 62.84 -48.83
CA ALA A 485 -18.42 63.15 -47.40
C ALA A 485 -18.98 64.59 -47.13
N PRO A 486 -18.93 65.11 -45.88
CA PRO A 486 -19.64 64.73 -44.65
C PRO A 486 -20.76 65.80 -44.34
N PRO A 487 -21.30 66.04 -43.11
CA PRO A 487 -20.55 66.65 -41.98
C PRO A 487 -21.01 66.35 -40.52
N GLY A 488 -20.08 66.44 -39.55
CA GLY A 488 -20.35 66.56 -38.09
C GLY A 488 -20.91 65.30 -37.38
N SER A 489 -20.77 65.11 -36.06
CA SER A 489 -19.95 65.75 -35.01
C SER A 489 -19.94 64.80 -33.76
N ARG A 490 -19.16 64.94 -32.67
CA ARG A 490 -18.26 66.01 -32.20
C ARG A 490 -17.15 65.41 -31.29
N ASP A 491 -16.77 66.13 -30.24
CA ASP A 491 -15.99 65.81 -29.01
C ASP A 491 -15.71 64.31 -28.68
N GLY A 492 -14.50 63.92 -28.23
CA GLY A 492 -13.24 64.66 -28.14
C GLY A 492 -12.15 63.98 -27.26
N SER A 493 -10.87 64.29 -27.55
CA SER A 493 -9.64 63.98 -26.75
C SER A 493 -9.21 62.51 -26.59
N ALA A 494 -7.92 62.11 -26.55
CA ALA A 494 -6.65 62.59 -27.15
C ALA A 494 -5.57 61.48 -26.98
N CYS A 495 -4.57 61.37 -27.88
CA CYS A 495 -3.52 60.31 -27.86
C CYS A 495 -2.39 60.58 -28.90
N PRO A 496 -1.16 60.00 -28.85
CA PRO A 496 -0.27 59.70 -27.72
C PRO A 496 0.82 60.80 -27.53
N PRO A 497 2.08 60.85 -28.09
CA PRO A 497 2.98 59.87 -28.77
C PRO A 497 4.45 59.76 -28.26
N ALA A 498 5.12 58.64 -28.64
CA ALA A 498 6.58 58.47 -28.91
C ALA A 498 7.68 58.59 -27.80
N GLY A 499 8.84 57.95 -28.05
CA GLY A 499 10.15 58.17 -27.41
C GLY A 499 11.09 59.01 -28.31
N PRO A 500 12.43 58.79 -28.40
CA PRO A 500 13.32 57.77 -27.78
C PRO A 500 14.72 58.31 -27.30
N ARG A 501 15.72 57.42 -27.07
CA ARG A 501 17.18 57.67 -26.81
C ARG A 501 17.54 58.18 -25.38
N GLY A 502 18.73 57.93 -24.82
CA GLY A 502 19.86 57.05 -25.21
C GLY A 502 21.20 57.36 -24.46
N GLN A 503 22.25 56.58 -24.74
CA GLN A 503 23.68 56.73 -24.29
C GLN A 503 23.98 56.37 -22.80
N GLY A 504 25.18 55.91 -22.39
CA GLY A 504 26.41 55.48 -23.11
C GLY A 504 26.83 54.03 -22.71
N ALA A 505 27.67 53.27 -23.43
CA ALA A 505 29.11 53.46 -23.73
C ALA A 505 30.01 53.30 -22.47
N PHE A 506 31.12 52.55 -22.45
CA PHE A 506 31.98 51.94 -23.49
C PHE A 506 31.86 50.38 -23.54
N ARG A 507 32.18 49.63 -24.62
CA ARG A 507 33.46 49.43 -25.38
C ARG A 507 34.57 48.82 -24.49
N ALA A 508 35.43 47.89 -24.92
CA ALA A 508 35.74 47.28 -26.23
C ALA A 508 36.51 45.93 -25.99
N THR A 509 36.79 44.98 -26.90
CA THR A 509 36.32 44.64 -28.28
C THR A 509 36.88 43.27 -28.69
N ALA A 510 36.07 42.46 -29.40
CA ALA A 510 36.42 41.68 -30.60
C ALA A 510 37.53 40.59 -30.55
N THR A 511 37.66 39.65 -31.51
CA THR A 511 36.96 39.46 -32.81
C THR A 511 36.77 37.96 -33.14
N ALA A 512 35.72 37.61 -33.90
CA ALA A 512 35.62 36.36 -34.67
C ALA A 512 36.25 36.56 -36.09
N PRO A 513 36.24 35.61 -37.07
CA PRO A 513 35.09 34.84 -37.61
C PRO A 513 35.25 33.31 -37.41
N ALA A 514 34.28 32.41 -37.55
CA ALA A 514 33.00 32.30 -38.29
C ALA A 514 33.09 31.75 -39.73
N THR A 515 32.73 30.46 -39.90
CA THR A 515 32.24 29.83 -41.16
C THR A 515 31.51 28.50 -40.88
N ASP A 516 30.39 28.30 -41.56
CA ASP A 516 29.69 27.01 -41.86
C ASP A 516 30.04 26.63 -43.34
N PRO A 517 29.68 25.47 -43.97
CA PRO A 517 28.50 24.62 -43.73
C PRO A 517 28.60 23.07 -44.01
N GLU A 518 27.45 22.38 -43.90
CA GLU A 518 26.94 21.19 -44.65
C GLU A 518 27.53 19.74 -44.59
N ARG A 519 26.62 18.83 -44.14
CA ARG A 519 26.22 17.48 -44.67
C ARG A 519 26.97 16.14 -44.31
N PRO A 520 26.23 14.98 -44.28
CA PRO A 520 26.70 13.60 -43.97
C PRO A 520 26.74 12.68 -45.25
N PRO A 521 27.08 11.34 -45.28
CA PRO A 521 26.38 10.21 -44.59
C PRO A 521 27.23 8.91 -44.29
N ALA A 522 26.55 7.73 -44.16
CA ALA A 522 27.02 6.34 -43.90
C ALA A 522 27.41 6.00 -42.43
N ALA A 523 27.10 4.84 -41.80
CA ALA A 523 26.88 3.42 -42.18
C ALA A 523 28.21 2.62 -42.37
N GLU A 524 28.41 1.38 -41.89
CA GLU A 524 27.46 0.29 -41.54
C GLU A 524 27.67 -0.40 -40.15
N ARG A 525 27.54 -1.74 -40.06
CA ARG A 525 27.32 -2.66 -38.91
C ARG A 525 28.47 -3.70 -38.78
N PRO A 526 28.34 -4.84 -38.04
CA PRO A 526 27.93 -5.12 -36.64
C PRO A 526 29.00 -5.91 -35.83
N ALA A 527 28.75 -6.19 -34.54
CA ALA A 527 29.41 -7.29 -33.81
C ALA A 527 28.49 -7.89 -32.71
N ALA A 528 28.60 -9.21 -32.48
CA ALA A 528 27.95 -10.01 -31.43
C ALA A 528 28.56 -11.45 -31.43
N PRO A 529 28.29 -12.33 -30.44
CA PRO A 529 27.79 -12.15 -29.07
C PRO A 529 28.80 -12.68 -28.00
N THR A 530 28.42 -12.71 -26.72
CA THR A 530 29.18 -13.39 -25.64
C THR A 530 28.23 -14.06 -24.61
N PRO A 531 28.49 -15.30 -24.12
CA PRO A 531 27.59 -16.07 -23.24
C PRO A 531 27.70 -15.69 -21.72
N PRO A 532 26.86 -16.27 -20.82
CA PRO A 532 26.55 -15.68 -19.52
C PRO A 532 27.15 -16.36 -18.25
N ASP A 533 26.77 -15.79 -17.10
CA ASP A 533 26.71 -16.32 -15.72
C ASP A 533 27.97 -16.48 -14.85
N ALA A 534 28.02 -15.67 -13.78
CA ALA A 534 28.61 -15.98 -12.47
C ALA A 534 28.00 -15.09 -11.36
N PRO A 535 27.52 -15.61 -10.22
CA PRO A 535 26.97 -14.82 -9.11
C PRO A 535 28.05 -14.30 -8.15
N PRO A 536 27.82 -13.19 -7.41
CA PRO A 536 28.78 -12.66 -6.44
C PRO A 536 28.84 -13.53 -5.17
N ALA A 537 30.06 -13.79 -4.68
CA ALA A 537 30.32 -14.76 -3.62
C ALA A 537 29.91 -14.32 -2.20
N SER A 538 29.43 -15.29 -1.42
CA SER A 538 29.31 -15.20 0.03
C SER A 538 30.70 -15.23 0.70
N ARG A 539 30.87 -14.52 1.82
CA ARG A 539 32.11 -14.52 2.61
C ARG A 539 31.91 -15.21 3.95
N HIS A 540 32.38 -16.45 4.05
CA HIS A 540 32.67 -17.14 5.31
C HIS A 540 33.92 -18.02 5.17
N ALA A 541 34.46 -18.42 6.32
CA ALA A 541 35.63 -19.29 6.52
C ALA A 541 37.01 -18.73 6.09
N LEU A 542 37.83 -18.46 7.10
CA LEU A 542 39.18 -19.01 7.21
C LEU A 542 39.38 -19.49 8.66
N ARG A 543 39.95 -20.69 8.80
CA ARG A 543 40.48 -21.32 10.02
C ARG A 543 41.92 -21.83 9.69
N ASP A 544 42.63 -22.64 10.48
CA ASP A 544 42.59 -22.99 11.92
C ASP A 544 43.82 -22.29 12.57
N GLU A 545 44.73 -22.77 13.44
CA GLU A 545 45.00 -23.92 14.37
C GLU A 545 46.15 -23.40 15.32
N PRO A 546 46.69 -24.12 16.34
CA PRO A 546 46.39 -25.48 16.80
C PRO A 546 46.13 -25.64 18.32
N VAL A 547 45.78 -26.87 18.73
CA VAL A 547 45.72 -27.32 20.14
C VAL A 547 46.50 -28.63 20.34
N PRO A 548 47.35 -28.76 21.38
CA PRO A 548 48.07 -30.01 21.65
C PRO A 548 47.21 -31.07 22.35
N ALA A 549 47.40 -32.34 21.97
CA ALA A 549 46.62 -33.48 22.48
C ALA A 549 47.21 -34.14 23.74
N ARG A 550 46.36 -34.92 24.43
CA ARG A 550 46.78 -36.09 25.23
C ARG A 550 45.67 -37.14 25.29
N ASP A 551 46.09 -38.40 25.39
CA ASP A 551 45.22 -39.60 25.42
C ASP A 551 44.66 -39.88 26.82
N ASP A 552 43.51 -40.57 26.89
CA ASP A 552 43.46 -41.96 27.39
C ASP A 552 42.03 -42.58 27.32
N ARG A 553 41.98 -43.91 27.20
CA ARG A 553 40.79 -44.81 27.21
C ARG A 553 41.02 -45.91 28.29
N PRO A 554 40.14 -46.91 28.58
CA PRO A 554 38.88 -47.37 27.93
C PRO A 554 37.67 -47.42 28.93
N SER A 555 36.45 -47.91 28.65
CA SER A 555 36.02 -49.20 28.06
C SER A 555 34.53 -49.27 27.65
N GLY A 556 34.12 -50.34 26.94
CA GLY A 556 32.72 -50.62 26.53
C GLY A 556 31.90 -51.41 27.57
N PRO A 557 30.77 -52.08 27.23
CA PRO A 557 30.34 -52.62 25.93
C PRO A 557 28.93 -52.11 25.47
N SER A 558 28.13 -52.91 24.74
CA SER A 558 28.05 -52.86 23.27
C SER A 558 26.91 -53.74 22.69
N TYR A 559 26.27 -53.30 21.59
CA TYR A 559 25.35 -54.06 20.70
C TYR A 559 23.97 -54.52 21.26
N PRO A 560 22.96 -54.87 20.40
CA PRO A 560 22.97 -54.90 18.92
C PRO A 560 21.94 -54.01 18.20
N HIS A 561 22.10 -53.89 16.88
CA HIS A 561 21.08 -53.43 15.91
C HIS A 561 20.17 -54.60 15.50
N ASP A 562 18.97 -54.29 14.99
CA ASP A 562 18.33 -55.06 13.91
C ASP A 562 17.67 -54.09 12.90
N ASP A 563 17.19 -54.60 11.77
CA ASP A 563 17.08 -53.87 10.48
C ASP A 563 15.71 -54.05 9.77
N ARG A 564 15.46 -53.20 8.76
CA ARG A 564 14.45 -53.28 7.67
C ARG A 564 13.01 -52.76 7.90
N PRO A 565 12.27 -52.40 6.82
CA PRO A 565 11.11 -51.51 6.88
C PRO A 565 9.75 -52.17 6.56
N ALA A 566 8.67 -51.46 6.89
CA ALA A 566 7.28 -51.80 6.50
C ALA A 566 6.73 -50.87 5.41
N GLY A 567 5.84 -51.39 4.55
CA GLY A 567 5.21 -50.69 3.44
C GLY A 567 3.88 -49.99 3.77
N PRO A 568 3.20 -49.40 2.77
CA PRO A 568 2.01 -48.57 2.97
C PRO A 568 0.69 -49.39 3.07
N PRO A 569 -0.35 -48.88 3.76
CA PRO A 569 -1.68 -49.48 3.79
C PRO A 569 -2.53 -49.08 2.57
N SER A 570 -3.40 -49.98 2.10
CA SER A 570 -4.41 -49.70 1.07
C SER A 570 -5.81 -50.18 1.45
N LEU A 571 -6.79 -49.45 0.92
CA LEU A 571 -8.25 -49.64 0.94
C LEU A 571 -8.80 -51.09 1.00
N ALA A 572 -9.87 -51.29 1.77
CA ALA A 572 -11.19 -51.85 1.37
C ALA A 572 -11.87 -52.69 2.48
N GLY A 573 -13.22 -52.69 2.54
CA GLY A 573 -14.00 -53.61 3.39
C GLY A 573 -15.35 -53.07 3.90
N ASP A 574 -16.41 -53.19 3.07
CA ASP A 574 -17.83 -53.07 3.47
C ASP A 574 -18.32 -54.44 4.04
N PRO A 575 -19.33 -54.49 4.92
CA PRO A 575 -20.56 -55.15 4.45
C PRO A 575 -21.89 -54.55 4.95
N ARG A 576 -22.91 -54.79 4.12
CA ARG A 576 -24.36 -54.50 4.30
C ARG A 576 -25.04 -55.65 5.09
N ASP A 577 -26.27 -55.58 5.58
CA ASP A 577 -27.51 -55.32 4.81
C ASP A 577 -28.76 -54.99 5.66
N ASP A 578 -29.79 -54.53 4.93
CA ASP A 578 -31.25 -54.49 5.22
C ASP A 578 -31.87 -53.67 6.38
N GLY A 579 -33.11 -53.22 6.14
CA GLY A 579 -33.93 -52.31 6.98
C GLY A 579 -35.17 -52.97 7.63
N PRO A 580 -36.40 -52.37 7.62
CA PRO A 580 -36.90 -51.25 6.80
C PRO A 580 -37.60 -50.07 7.56
N HIS A 581 -38.10 -49.08 6.81
CA HIS A 581 -38.94 -47.95 7.26
C HIS A 581 -40.42 -48.33 7.51
N PRO A 582 -41.22 -47.47 8.18
CA PRO A 582 -42.19 -46.66 7.41
C PRO A 582 -42.33 -45.17 7.84
N HIS A 583 -43.20 -44.42 7.13
CA HIS A 583 -43.44 -42.97 7.21
C HIS A 583 -44.39 -42.53 8.36
N HIS A 584 -44.27 -41.29 8.87
CA HIS A 584 -45.25 -40.21 8.58
C HIS A 584 -44.96 -38.82 9.21
N ASP A 585 -45.55 -37.80 8.60
CA ASP A 585 -45.79 -36.37 8.98
C ASP A 585 -47.22 -36.04 8.41
N PRO A 586 -47.97 -34.93 8.70
CA PRO A 586 -47.67 -33.70 9.49
C PRO A 586 -48.83 -33.16 10.41
N HIS A 587 -48.65 -31.93 10.93
CA HIS A 587 -49.62 -30.91 11.42
C HIS A 587 -49.76 -30.56 12.95
N HIS A 588 -49.72 -29.24 13.21
CA HIS A 588 -50.39 -28.33 14.20
C HIS A 588 -51.39 -28.85 15.28
N PRO A 589 -51.73 -28.05 16.35
CA PRO A 589 -51.16 -26.78 16.88
C PRO A 589 -51.07 -26.69 18.45
N LEU A 590 -50.94 -25.45 18.97
CA LEU A 590 -50.91 -24.99 20.37
C LEU A 590 -52.05 -25.46 21.30
N PRO A 591 -51.85 -25.32 22.64
CA PRO A 591 -52.82 -24.65 23.52
C PRO A 591 -52.26 -23.39 24.24
N ARG A 592 -53.14 -22.64 24.93
CA ARG A 592 -52.87 -21.40 25.69
C ARG A 592 -53.26 -21.56 27.16
N HIS A 593 -52.68 -20.74 28.04
CA HIS A 593 -53.36 -20.00 29.12
C HIS A 593 -52.61 -18.65 29.26
N GLU A 594 -53.24 -17.48 29.12
CA GLU A 594 -54.09 -16.76 30.09
C GLU A 594 -53.34 -16.24 31.33
N GLU A 595 -53.66 -15.08 31.93
CA GLU A 595 -54.00 -13.73 31.45
C GLU A 595 -54.07 -12.83 32.70
N LYS A 596 -53.47 -11.63 32.69
CA LYS A 596 -54.04 -10.50 33.47
C LYS A 596 -53.61 -9.11 32.97
N GLN A 597 -54.54 -8.48 32.25
CA GLN A 597 -55.00 -7.08 32.43
C GLN A 597 -54.55 -6.44 33.77
N ARG A 598 -54.15 -5.15 33.87
CA ARG A 598 -54.58 -3.92 33.17
C ARG A 598 -53.66 -2.73 33.55
N ASP A 599 -53.75 -1.47 33.07
CA ASP A 599 -54.62 -0.79 32.08
C ASP A 599 -53.80 0.32 31.34
N ARG A 600 -54.45 1.35 30.77
CA ARG A 600 -53.89 2.41 29.90
C ARG A 600 -53.39 3.67 30.64
N HIS A 601 -52.46 4.41 30.03
CA HIS A 601 -52.78 5.66 29.31
C HIS A 601 -51.63 6.17 28.40
N ASP A 602 -52.01 6.58 27.20
CA ASP A 602 -51.29 7.49 26.29
C ASP A 602 -52.27 8.66 26.01
N PRO A 603 -51.78 9.89 25.76
CA PRO A 603 -52.01 10.40 24.41
C PRO A 603 -50.92 11.34 23.86
N GLY A 604 -50.29 10.91 22.76
CA GLY A 604 -50.50 11.54 21.44
C GLY A 604 -49.90 12.94 21.13
N PRO A 605 -49.72 13.31 19.84
CA PRO A 605 -48.67 14.27 19.47
C PRO A 605 -49.11 15.56 18.75
N LEU A 606 -48.54 16.68 19.18
CA LEU A 606 -48.37 17.96 18.45
C LEU A 606 -47.03 18.58 18.93
N GLY A 607 -46.29 19.42 18.20
CA GLY A 607 -46.42 19.85 16.81
C GLY A 607 -45.64 21.16 16.55
N THR A 608 -44.70 21.17 15.60
CA THR A 608 -43.90 22.33 15.13
C THR A 608 -42.87 22.95 16.11
N GLY A 609 -41.86 23.66 15.58
CA GLY A 609 -40.92 24.49 16.37
C GLY A 609 -39.46 24.53 15.90
N ARG A 610 -39.09 25.48 15.03
CA ARG A 610 -37.68 25.91 14.85
C ARG A 610 -37.28 26.90 15.95
N PRO A 611 -35.99 26.95 16.32
CA PRO A 611 -35.34 28.23 16.59
C PRO A 611 -34.13 28.49 15.68
N GLY A 612 -33.93 29.76 15.31
CA GLY A 612 -32.72 30.26 14.64
C GLY A 612 -31.60 30.64 15.62
N PRO A 613 -30.46 31.13 15.12
CA PRO A 613 -29.26 31.34 15.93
C PRO A 613 -29.31 32.59 16.83
N ARG A 614 -28.53 32.56 17.90
CA ARG A 614 -28.04 33.76 18.59
C ARG A 614 -26.52 33.75 18.52
N GLY A 615 -25.93 34.88 18.13
CA GLY A 615 -24.49 35.10 18.21
C GLY A 615 -24.15 36.13 19.30
N ARG A 616 -23.00 35.93 19.93
CA ARG A 616 -22.07 36.96 20.42
C ARG A 616 -20.66 36.37 20.42
#